data_AF-A0A6P1AKR3-F1
#
_entry.id   AF-A0A6P1AKR3-F1
#
_cell.length_a   1.000
_cell.length_b   1.000
_cell.length_c   1.000
_cell.angle_alpha   90.00
_cell.angle_beta   90.00
_cell.angle_gamma   90.00
#
_symmetry.space_group_name_H-M   'P 1'
#
loop_
_entity.id
_entity.type
_entity.pdbx_description
1 polymer ?
#
loop_
_entity_poly.entity_id
_entity_poly.type
_entity_poly.pdbx_seq_one_letter_code
_entity_poly.pdbx_strand_id
1 'polypeptide(L)'
;MKKKENLSTDKRALLEKLLQGKVKQSLKSEQESETTSVPQIIPDRAGRYDPFPLTDMQQAYWLGRSGAFELGNVSMHNYLELEAKDFDFDRFQRAWQKLIDRHDMLRAVVLSDGSQQVLPSVPPYEIAVTDLRDANETAISSHIQAIRDRLSHQVLPLDRWPQFEIIATQFGDRHFRLHLSLDGWCTDFWSTLKLFQDLSHFYNESDGQLPPLDLSFRDYVLGTRTLQETPRYQRDLTYWRDRLADLPPAPDLPLAQNPGSIALRAMVRTKV
;
A
#
# COMPACT_ATOMS: atom_id res chain seq x y z
N MET A 1 -3.40 4.65 25.80
CA MET A 1 -2.40 5.52 26.48
C MET A 1 -2.96 6.30 27.70
N LYS A 2 -3.94 5.76 28.45
CA LYS A 2 -4.65 6.46 29.56
C LYS A 2 -4.46 5.81 30.95
N LYS A 3 -3.26 5.26 31.25
CA LYS A 3 -2.95 4.65 32.56
C LYS A 3 -1.78 5.29 33.31
N LYS A 4 -1.19 6.36 32.78
CA LYS A 4 -0.04 7.05 33.43
C LYS A 4 -0.44 8.14 34.44
N GLU A 5 -1.71 8.54 34.49
CA GLU A 5 -2.12 9.72 35.26
C GLU A 5 -2.27 9.49 36.77
N ASN A 6 -2.43 8.24 37.23
CA ASN A 6 -2.62 7.92 38.67
C ASN A 6 -1.38 7.36 39.40
N LEU A 7 -0.17 7.59 38.87
CA LEU A 7 1.07 7.17 39.53
C LEU A 7 1.64 8.33 40.35
N SER A 8 1.95 8.11 41.63
CA SER A 8 2.71 9.08 42.44
C SER A 8 4.06 9.38 41.81
N THR A 9 4.61 10.56 42.09
CA THR A 9 5.88 11.05 41.55
C THR A 9 7.01 10.02 41.70
N ASP A 10 7.07 9.35 42.85
CA ASP A 10 8.08 8.32 43.13
C ASP A 10 7.91 7.06 42.27
N LYS A 11 6.66 6.65 42.02
CA LYS A 11 6.37 5.49 41.15
C LYS A 11 6.66 5.81 39.68
N ARG A 12 6.48 7.06 39.24
CA ARG A 12 6.89 7.51 37.88
C ARG A 12 8.40 7.51 37.72
N ALA A 13 9.12 8.07 38.69
CA ALA A 13 10.59 8.09 38.68
C ALA A 13 11.20 6.68 38.71
N LEU A 14 10.62 5.76 39.50
CA LEU A 14 11.04 4.36 39.52
C LEU A 14 10.75 3.65 38.19
N LEU A 15 9.59 3.91 37.57
CA LEU A 15 9.24 3.36 36.27
C LEU A 15 10.19 3.86 35.17
N GLU A 16 10.49 5.16 35.15
CA GLU A 16 11.45 5.74 34.21
C GLU A 16 12.87 5.18 34.41
N LYS A 17 13.31 4.99 35.66
CA LYS A 17 14.62 4.39 35.97
C LYS A 17 14.69 2.92 35.54
N LEU A 18 13.61 2.15 35.73
CA LEU A 18 13.53 0.75 35.30
C LEU A 18 13.48 0.62 33.77
N LEU A 19 12.76 1.53 33.10
CA LEU A 19 12.71 1.60 31.64
C LEU A 19 14.08 2.01 31.08
N GLN A 20 14.73 3.05 31.60
CA GLN A 20 16.03 3.51 31.08
C GLN A 20 17.17 2.53 31.38
N GLY A 21 17.16 1.88 32.55
CA GLY A 21 18.20 0.93 32.97
C GLY A 21 18.14 -0.40 32.21
N LYS A 22 16.96 -1.00 32.06
CA LYS A 22 16.80 -2.27 31.32
C LYS A 22 16.88 -2.09 29.81
N VAL A 23 16.35 -0.99 29.26
CA VAL A 23 16.36 -0.74 27.82
C VAL A 23 17.77 -0.41 27.32
N LYS A 24 18.57 0.40 28.02
CA LYS A 24 19.93 0.73 27.56
C LYS A 24 20.90 -0.45 27.62
N GLN A 25 20.73 -1.36 28.58
CA GLN A 25 21.62 -2.50 28.75
C GLN A 25 21.28 -3.66 27.81
N SER A 26 19.99 -3.92 27.54
CA SER A 26 19.55 -4.90 26.52
C SER A 26 19.87 -4.44 25.11
N LEU A 27 19.60 -3.16 24.78
CA LEU A 27 19.83 -2.63 23.44
C LEU A 27 21.32 -2.66 23.03
N LYS A 28 22.25 -2.37 23.97
CA LYS A 28 23.69 -2.39 23.64
C LYS A 28 24.24 -3.80 23.42
N SER A 29 23.82 -4.79 24.23
CA SER A 29 24.30 -6.17 24.06
C SER A 29 23.64 -6.90 22.89
N GLU A 30 22.41 -6.55 22.53
CA GLU A 30 21.73 -7.11 21.36
C GLU A 30 22.18 -6.45 20.04
N GLN A 31 22.43 -5.13 20.03
CA GLN A 31 22.85 -4.42 18.80
C GLN A 31 24.24 -4.81 18.26
N GLU A 32 25.20 -5.17 19.13
CA GLU A 32 26.55 -5.58 18.71
C GLU A 32 26.64 -7.07 18.30
N SER A 33 25.63 -7.88 18.61
CA SER A 33 25.57 -9.33 18.28
C SER A 33 24.56 -9.65 17.16
N GLU A 34 23.49 -8.88 17.01
CA GLU A 34 22.42 -9.17 16.02
C GLU A 34 22.59 -8.51 14.64
N THR A 35 23.45 -7.48 14.53
CA THR A 35 23.70 -6.76 13.27
C THR A 35 24.36 -7.61 12.18
N THR A 36 24.83 -8.82 12.52
CA THR A 36 25.48 -9.78 11.61
C THR A 36 24.56 -10.87 11.04
N SER A 37 23.24 -10.82 11.27
CA SER A 37 22.34 -11.95 10.95
C SER A 37 21.44 -11.80 9.71
N VAL A 38 21.37 -10.62 9.09
CA VAL A 38 20.51 -10.36 7.92
C VAL A 38 21.40 -10.22 6.68
N PRO A 39 21.17 -10.99 5.61
CA PRO A 39 21.96 -10.91 4.39
C PRO A 39 21.79 -9.53 3.76
N GLN A 40 22.89 -8.98 3.25
CA GLN A 40 22.83 -7.74 2.48
C GLN A 40 22.20 -8.01 1.12
N ILE A 41 21.27 -7.12 0.73
CA ILE A 41 20.61 -7.20 -0.56
C ILE A 41 21.47 -6.44 -1.57
N ILE A 42 21.94 -7.15 -2.60
CA ILE A 42 22.75 -6.59 -3.68
C ILE A 42 21.82 -6.27 -4.85
N PRO A 43 21.76 -5.02 -5.34
CA PRO A 43 20.92 -4.67 -6.48
C PRO A 43 21.34 -5.40 -7.76
N ASP A 44 20.39 -6.07 -8.41
CA ASP A 44 20.54 -6.69 -9.72
C ASP A 44 19.92 -5.80 -10.80
N ARG A 45 20.71 -4.83 -11.25
CA ARG A 45 20.28 -3.89 -12.30
C ARG A 45 20.06 -4.56 -13.65
N ALA A 46 20.77 -5.66 -13.94
CA ALA A 46 20.66 -6.36 -15.22
C ALA A 46 19.33 -7.13 -15.31
N GLY A 47 18.92 -7.78 -14.22
CA GLY A 47 17.65 -8.50 -14.12
C GLY A 47 16.45 -7.67 -13.67
N ARG A 48 16.52 -6.33 -13.67
CA ARG A 48 15.47 -5.43 -13.15
C ARG A 48 14.05 -5.77 -13.62
N TYR A 49 13.91 -6.26 -14.85
CA TYR A 49 12.63 -6.59 -15.49
C TYR A 49 12.38 -8.09 -15.63
N ASP A 50 13.25 -8.93 -15.06
CA ASP A 50 13.01 -10.37 -15.08
C ASP A 50 11.85 -10.73 -14.15
N PRO A 51 11.06 -11.76 -14.48
CA PRO A 51 10.05 -12.28 -13.58
C PRO A 51 10.64 -12.63 -12.22
N PHE A 52 9.87 -12.34 -11.18
CA PHE A 52 10.23 -12.60 -9.79
C PHE A 52 8.98 -12.99 -9.02
N PRO A 53 9.11 -13.67 -7.89
CA PRO A 53 7.98 -14.29 -7.21
C PRO A 53 7.12 -13.27 -6.48
N LEU A 54 5.84 -13.58 -6.28
CA LEU A 54 4.98 -12.84 -5.34
C LEU A 54 5.49 -13.02 -3.90
N THR A 55 5.34 -11.97 -3.08
CA THR A 55 5.44 -12.12 -1.62
C THR A 55 4.21 -12.86 -1.08
N ASP A 56 4.30 -13.45 0.12
CA ASP A 56 3.16 -14.13 0.75
C ASP A 56 1.92 -13.22 0.87
N MET A 57 2.14 -11.93 1.14
CA MET A 57 1.06 -10.92 1.19
C MET A 57 0.46 -10.67 -0.20
N GLN A 58 1.29 -10.51 -1.24
CA GLN A 58 0.80 -10.33 -2.60
C GLN A 58 0.06 -11.57 -3.12
N GLN A 59 0.50 -12.78 -2.76
CA GLN A 59 -0.23 -14.03 -3.04
C GLN A 59 -1.60 -14.03 -2.36
N ALA A 60 -1.67 -13.65 -1.08
CA ALA A 60 -2.95 -13.53 -0.38
C ALA A 60 -3.88 -12.52 -1.05
N TYR A 61 -3.38 -11.38 -1.52
CA TYR A 61 -4.16 -10.39 -2.26
C TYR A 61 -4.61 -10.88 -3.63
N TRP A 62 -3.77 -11.63 -4.35
CA TRP A 62 -4.10 -12.19 -5.66
C TRP A 62 -5.15 -13.30 -5.54
N LEU A 63 -5.03 -14.16 -4.54
CA LEU A 63 -5.99 -15.23 -4.26
C LEU A 63 -7.30 -14.69 -3.68
N GLY A 64 -7.25 -13.76 -2.73
CA GLY A 64 -8.43 -13.21 -2.05
C GLY A 64 -9.38 -12.45 -2.99
N ARG A 65 -8.84 -11.84 -4.05
CA ARG A 65 -9.64 -11.14 -5.07
C ARG A 65 -10.25 -12.05 -6.14
N SER A 66 -9.90 -13.34 -6.20
CA SER A 66 -10.40 -14.28 -7.22
C SER A 66 -11.87 -14.66 -7.07
N GLY A 67 -12.48 -14.35 -5.92
CA GLY A 67 -13.83 -14.79 -5.56
C GLY A 67 -13.91 -16.25 -5.08
N ALA A 68 -12.79 -16.98 -5.03
CA ALA A 68 -12.73 -18.36 -4.55
C ALA A 68 -13.00 -18.52 -3.04
N PHE A 69 -12.91 -17.43 -2.27
CA PHE A 69 -13.07 -17.44 -0.81
C PHE A 69 -14.37 -16.77 -0.37
N GLU A 70 -14.93 -17.28 0.73
CA GLU A 70 -16.00 -16.60 1.47
C GLU A 70 -15.52 -15.20 1.88
N LEU A 71 -16.38 -14.19 1.68
CA LEU A 71 -16.02 -12.76 1.82
C LEU A 71 -14.85 -12.27 0.93
N GLY A 72 -14.39 -13.05 -0.04
CA GLY A 72 -13.40 -12.63 -1.05
C GLY A 72 -13.97 -11.67 -2.11
N ASN A 73 -13.32 -11.60 -3.28
CA ASN A 73 -13.66 -10.65 -4.35
C ASN A 73 -13.60 -9.17 -3.89
N VAL A 74 -12.66 -8.90 -2.98
CA VAL A 74 -12.34 -7.57 -2.47
C VAL A 74 -10.85 -7.38 -2.66
N SER A 75 -10.46 -6.25 -3.24
CA SER A 75 -9.08 -5.80 -3.32
C SER A 75 -8.71 -5.06 -2.03
N MET A 76 -7.46 -5.21 -1.59
CA MET A 76 -6.87 -4.24 -0.67
C MET A 76 -6.65 -2.98 -1.49
N HIS A 77 -7.60 -2.05 -1.47
CA HIS A 77 -7.62 -0.90 -2.35
C HIS A 77 -7.75 0.38 -1.53
N ASN A 78 -7.09 1.44 -1.99
CA ASN A 78 -7.16 2.77 -1.39
C ASN A 78 -7.85 3.72 -2.36
N TYR A 79 -9.02 4.22 -1.96
CA TYR A 79 -9.71 5.29 -2.65
C TYR A 79 -9.52 6.62 -1.92
N LEU A 80 -9.03 7.63 -2.65
CA LEU A 80 -8.81 8.98 -2.16
C LEU A 80 -9.50 9.98 -3.08
N GLU A 81 -10.08 11.02 -2.46
CA GLU A 81 -10.58 12.19 -3.17
C GLU A 81 -9.82 13.43 -2.73
N LEU A 82 -9.37 14.22 -3.70
CA LEU A 82 -8.71 15.50 -3.47
C LEU A 82 -9.51 16.60 -4.16
N GLU A 83 -9.91 17.59 -3.41
CA GLU A 83 -10.42 18.83 -3.98
C GLU A 83 -9.25 19.78 -4.23
N ALA A 84 -9.07 20.21 -5.47
CA ALA A 84 -7.96 21.05 -5.89
C ALA A 84 -8.47 22.34 -6.53
N LYS A 85 -8.08 23.48 -5.96
CA LYS A 85 -8.37 24.84 -6.45
C LYS A 85 -7.07 25.45 -7.00
N ASP A 86 -7.20 26.35 -7.97
CA ASP A 86 -6.09 26.95 -8.70
C ASP A 86 -5.10 25.91 -9.28
N PHE A 87 -5.64 24.73 -9.61
CA PHE A 87 -4.88 23.54 -9.94
C PHE A 87 -4.40 23.53 -11.40
N ASP A 88 -3.15 23.10 -11.60
CA ASP A 88 -2.56 22.91 -12.93
C ASP A 88 -2.65 21.42 -13.31
N PHE A 89 -3.71 21.08 -14.04
CA PHE A 89 -4.00 19.69 -14.41
C PHE A 89 -2.89 19.07 -15.27
N ASP A 90 -2.38 19.79 -16.27
CA ASP A 90 -1.35 19.27 -17.16
C ASP A 90 -0.04 19.02 -16.40
N ARG A 91 0.28 19.88 -15.43
CA ARG A 91 1.42 19.68 -14.54
C ARG A 91 1.25 18.43 -13.67
N PHE A 92 0.05 18.18 -13.17
CA PHE A 92 -0.25 16.94 -12.43
C PHE A 92 -0.14 15.70 -13.31
N GLN A 93 -0.67 15.72 -14.53
CA GLN A 93 -0.54 14.61 -15.48
C GLN A 93 0.94 14.28 -15.74
N ARG A 94 1.76 15.30 -16.00
CA ARG A 94 3.22 15.10 -16.17
C ARG A 94 3.89 14.59 -14.90
N ALA A 95 3.53 15.11 -13.74
CA ALA A 95 4.07 14.66 -12.46
C ALA A 95 3.72 13.20 -12.17
N TRP A 96 2.50 12.77 -12.48
CA TRP A 96 2.07 11.39 -12.33
C TRP A 96 2.82 10.45 -13.28
N GLN A 97 3.03 10.86 -14.55
CA GLN A 97 3.86 10.10 -15.48
C GLN A 97 5.28 9.87 -14.94
N LYS A 98 5.90 10.90 -14.35
CA LYS A 98 7.22 10.76 -13.71
C LYS A 98 7.23 9.75 -12.56
N LEU A 99 6.12 9.60 -11.82
CA LEU A 99 6.01 8.56 -10.79
C LEU A 99 5.98 7.17 -11.41
N ILE A 100 5.20 6.98 -12.47
CA ILE A 100 5.13 5.71 -13.22
C ILE A 100 6.52 5.31 -13.73
N ASP A 101 7.26 6.27 -14.27
CA ASP A 101 8.61 6.03 -14.79
C ASP A 101 9.62 5.73 -13.67
N ARG A 102 9.46 6.37 -12.51
CA ARG A 102 10.35 6.24 -11.35
C ARG A 102 10.13 4.96 -10.54
N HIS A 103 8.88 4.60 -10.28
CA HIS A 103 8.52 3.53 -9.35
C HIS A 103 8.10 2.27 -10.11
N ASP A 104 8.99 1.27 -10.12
CA ASP A 104 8.80 0.00 -10.83
C ASP A 104 7.49 -0.71 -10.49
N MET A 105 7.06 -0.67 -9.23
CA MET A 105 5.83 -1.34 -8.80
C MET A 105 4.56 -0.71 -9.37
N LEU A 106 4.59 0.54 -9.86
CA LEU A 106 3.47 1.12 -10.62
C LEU A 106 3.33 0.54 -12.03
N ARG A 107 4.30 -0.27 -12.48
CA ARG A 107 4.33 -0.95 -13.78
C ARG A 107 4.34 -2.48 -13.63
N ALA A 108 4.15 -2.99 -12.41
CA ALA A 108 4.23 -4.42 -12.14
C ALA A 108 2.92 -5.13 -12.44
N VAL A 109 3.00 -6.29 -13.09
CA VAL A 109 1.87 -7.18 -13.38
C VAL A 109 2.11 -8.57 -12.78
N VAL A 110 1.04 -9.31 -12.56
CA VAL A 110 1.06 -10.73 -12.16
C VAL A 110 0.98 -11.60 -13.41
N LEU A 111 1.90 -12.54 -13.55
CA LEU A 111 1.95 -13.49 -14.64
C LEU A 111 1.07 -14.72 -14.35
N SER A 112 0.74 -15.47 -15.40
CA SER A 112 -0.15 -16.64 -15.31
C SER A 112 0.39 -17.76 -14.41
N ASP A 113 1.70 -17.82 -14.19
CA ASP A 113 2.36 -18.79 -13.32
C ASP A 113 2.38 -18.35 -11.83
N GLY A 114 1.77 -17.21 -11.51
CA GLY A 114 1.76 -16.65 -10.16
C GLY A 114 3.07 -15.96 -9.76
N SER A 115 3.96 -15.69 -10.71
CA SER A 115 5.06 -14.73 -10.53
C SER A 115 4.59 -13.31 -10.87
N GLN A 116 5.45 -12.32 -10.68
CA GLN A 116 5.25 -10.93 -11.03
C GLN A 116 6.40 -10.41 -11.88
N GLN A 117 6.12 -9.39 -12.69
CA GLN A 117 7.11 -8.76 -13.55
C GLN A 117 6.87 -7.27 -13.64
N VAL A 118 7.94 -6.49 -13.59
CA VAL A 118 7.90 -5.05 -13.90
C VAL A 118 7.98 -4.89 -15.41
N LEU A 119 6.99 -4.21 -16.00
CA LEU A 119 7.01 -3.90 -17.44
C LEU A 119 8.13 -2.87 -17.73
N PRO A 120 9.05 -3.13 -18.68
CA PRO A 120 10.15 -2.21 -19.00
C PRO A 120 9.66 -0.80 -19.39
N SER A 121 8.52 -0.75 -20.08
CA SER A 121 7.81 0.46 -20.48
C SER A 121 6.32 0.21 -20.50
N VAL A 122 5.54 1.25 -20.27
CA VAL A 122 4.08 1.27 -20.43
C VAL A 122 3.69 2.46 -21.32
N PRO A 123 2.51 2.44 -21.96
CA PRO A 123 2.02 3.61 -22.66
C PRO A 123 1.91 4.83 -21.74
N PRO A 124 2.01 6.07 -22.26
CA PRO A 124 1.73 7.26 -21.48
C PRO A 124 0.35 7.17 -20.81
N TYR A 125 0.30 7.51 -19.53
CA TYR A 125 -0.95 7.51 -18.77
C TYR A 125 -1.69 8.82 -18.96
N GLU A 126 -2.89 8.75 -19.53
CA GLU A 126 -3.78 9.89 -19.68
C GLU A 126 -4.84 9.86 -18.58
N ILE A 127 -4.92 10.94 -17.79
CA ILE A 127 -5.93 11.04 -16.74
C ILE A 127 -7.25 11.41 -17.40
N ALA A 128 -8.26 10.57 -17.22
CA ALA A 128 -9.60 10.87 -17.74
C ALA A 128 -10.16 12.11 -17.03
N VAL A 129 -10.61 13.09 -17.83
CA VAL A 129 -11.22 14.33 -17.32
C VAL A 129 -12.65 14.46 -17.84
N THR A 130 -13.57 14.71 -16.92
CA THR A 130 -14.96 15.09 -17.24
C THR A 130 -15.12 16.58 -16.96
N ASP A 131 -15.39 17.36 -18.00
CA ASP A 131 -15.68 18.79 -17.90
C ASP A 131 -17.17 19.03 -17.58
N LEU A 132 -17.42 19.58 -16.41
CA LEU A 132 -18.75 19.95 -15.89
C LEU A 132 -18.82 21.44 -15.51
N ARG A 133 -17.98 22.30 -16.11
CA ARG A 133 -17.98 23.75 -15.82
C ARG A 133 -19.33 24.42 -16.08
N ASP A 134 -20.07 23.94 -17.08
CA ASP A 134 -21.40 24.46 -17.43
C ASP A 134 -22.56 23.70 -16.75
N ALA A 135 -22.24 22.73 -15.88
CA ALA A 135 -23.24 21.93 -15.19
C ALA A 135 -23.72 22.60 -13.89
N ASN A 136 -24.94 22.28 -13.47
CA ASN A 136 -25.44 22.70 -12.16
C ASN A 136 -24.87 21.83 -11.01
N GLU A 137 -24.97 22.33 -9.78
CA GLU A 137 -24.43 21.65 -8.58
C GLU A 137 -24.99 20.23 -8.39
N THR A 138 -26.26 20.00 -8.74
CA THR A 138 -26.89 18.68 -8.63
C THR A 138 -26.25 17.66 -9.58
N ALA A 139 -25.97 18.06 -10.82
CA ALA A 139 -25.31 17.24 -11.81
C ALA A 139 -23.85 16.94 -11.40
N ILE A 140 -23.12 17.94 -10.90
CA ILE A 140 -21.74 17.78 -10.40
C ILE A 140 -21.72 16.78 -9.22
N SER A 141 -22.59 16.98 -8.23
CA SER A 141 -22.67 16.11 -7.05
C SER A 141 -23.02 14.66 -7.43
N SER A 142 -23.98 14.49 -8.35
CA SER A 142 -24.38 13.16 -8.84
C SER A 142 -23.24 12.45 -9.58
N HIS A 143 -22.48 13.19 -10.41
CA HIS A 143 -21.32 12.64 -11.12
C HIS A 143 -20.21 12.21 -10.15
N ILE A 144 -19.84 13.07 -9.21
CA ILE A 144 -18.83 12.76 -8.18
C ILE A 144 -19.25 11.54 -7.35
N GLN A 145 -20.52 11.45 -6.97
CA GLN A 145 -21.05 10.31 -6.23
C GLN A 145 -20.99 9.01 -7.06
N ALA A 146 -21.32 9.06 -8.35
CA ALA A 146 -21.22 7.90 -9.23
C ALA A 146 -19.77 7.40 -9.39
N ILE A 147 -18.80 8.32 -9.53
CA ILE A 147 -17.37 7.95 -9.56
C ILE A 147 -16.96 7.31 -8.23
N ARG A 148 -17.36 7.90 -7.11
CA ARG A 148 -17.08 7.38 -5.76
C ARG A 148 -17.61 5.97 -5.57
N ASP A 149 -18.87 5.72 -5.94
CA ASP A 149 -19.49 4.41 -5.76
C ASP A 149 -18.79 3.34 -6.58
N ARG A 150 -18.35 3.68 -7.80
CA ARG A 150 -17.59 2.78 -8.67
C ARG A 150 -16.17 2.52 -8.17
N LEU A 151 -15.40 3.58 -7.91
CA LEU A 151 -13.97 3.45 -7.58
C LEU A 151 -13.76 2.88 -6.17
N SER A 152 -14.63 3.19 -5.20
CA SER A 152 -14.51 2.67 -3.83
C SER A 152 -14.68 1.15 -3.69
N HIS A 153 -15.18 0.47 -4.74
CA HIS A 153 -15.36 -0.98 -4.78
C HIS A 153 -14.58 -1.61 -5.94
N GLN A 154 -13.67 -0.87 -6.56
CA GLN A 154 -12.96 -1.32 -7.73
C GLN A 154 -12.00 -2.47 -7.40
N VAL A 155 -12.06 -3.52 -8.22
CA VAL A 155 -11.09 -4.60 -8.23
C VAL A 155 -10.40 -4.60 -9.59
N LEU A 156 -9.16 -4.11 -9.64
CA LEU A 156 -8.38 -4.08 -10.87
C LEU A 156 -7.77 -5.48 -11.13
N PRO A 157 -7.78 -5.94 -12.39
CA PRO A 157 -7.09 -7.17 -12.77
C PRO A 157 -5.57 -6.95 -12.65
N LEU A 158 -4.87 -7.88 -12.01
CA LEU A 158 -3.43 -7.75 -11.78
C LEU A 158 -2.58 -8.21 -12.97
N ASP A 159 -3.18 -8.85 -13.97
CA ASP A 159 -2.50 -9.37 -15.16
C ASP A 159 -2.18 -8.30 -16.21
N ARG A 160 -2.65 -7.07 -16.01
CA ARG A 160 -2.46 -5.95 -16.93
C ARG A 160 -2.28 -4.65 -16.17
N TRP A 161 -1.47 -3.77 -16.74
CA TRP A 161 -1.31 -2.40 -16.27
C TRP A 161 -2.46 -1.50 -16.76
N PRO A 162 -2.89 -0.48 -15.99
CA PRO A 162 -2.41 -0.06 -14.66
C PRO A 162 -3.14 -0.72 -13.48
N GLN A 163 -2.46 -0.80 -12.32
CA GLN A 163 -3.04 -1.18 -11.03
C GLN A 163 -3.48 0.04 -10.20
N PHE A 164 -3.86 1.11 -10.91
CA PHE A 164 -4.45 2.31 -10.36
C PHE A 164 -5.39 2.94 -11.39
N GLU A 165 -6.29 3.81 -10.94
CA GLU A 165 -7.12 4.65 -11.80
C GLU A 165 -7.20 6.06 -11.21
N ILE A 166 -6.99 7.07 -12.07
CA ILE A 166 -7.20 8.48 -11.72
C ILE A 166 -8.25 9.08 -12.64
N ILE A 167 -9.21 9.76 -12.02
CA ILE A 167 -10.21 10.56 -12.73
C ILE A 167 -10.23 11.97 -12.19
N ALA A 168 -10.31 12.95 -13.08
CA ALA A 168 -10.56 14.33 -12.75
C ALA A 168 -11.99 14.73 -13.15
N THR A 169 -12.70 15.37 -12.24
CA THR A 169 -13.93 16.09 -12.55
C THR A 169 -13.64 17.59 -12.46
N GLN A 170 -13.78 18.31 -13.57
CA GLN A 170 -13.60 19.76 -13.61
C GLN A 170 -14.95 20.46 -13.47
N PHE A 171 -15.07 21.42 -12.58
CA PHE A 171 -16.31 22.19 -12.38
C PHE A 171 -16.05 23.68 -12.11
N GLY A 172 -14.87 24.14 -12.50
CA GLY A 172 -14.46 25.54 -12.65
C GLY A 172 -13.16 25.59 -13.46
N ASP A 173 -12.72 26.77 -13.93
CA ASP A 173 -11.56 26.87 -14.84
C ASP A 173 -10.29 26.21 -14.31
N ARG A 174 -10.07 26.28 -12.99
CA ARG A 174 -8.95 25.62 -12.30
C ARG A 174 -9.40 24.88 -11.04
N HIS A 175 -10.64 24.39 -11.03
CA HIS A 175 -11.24 23.69 -9.89
C HIS A 175 -11.59 22.26 -10.29
N PHE A 176 -10.92 21.32 -9.63
CA PHE A 176 -11.03 19.90 -9.91
C PHE A 176 -11.34 19.10 -8.65
N ARG A 177 -12.06 18.00 -8.82
CA ARG A 177 -12.06 16.85 -7.91
C ARG A 177 -11.23 15.76 -8.56
N LEU A 178 -10.14 15.37 -7.92
CA LEU A 178 -9.36 14.21 -8.32
C LEU A 178 -9.83 13.01 -7.51
N HIS A 179 -10.05 11.92 -8.20
CA HIS A 179 -10.37 10.61 -7.66
C HIS A 179 -9.18 9.70 -7.94
N LEU A 180 -8.59 9.13 -6.90
CA LEU A 180 -7.44 8.25 -7.01
C LEU A 180 -7.82 6.90 -6.42
N SER A 181 -7.76 5.86 -7.24
CA SER A 181 -7.87 4.45 -6.85
C SER A 181 -6.49 3.82 -7.00
N LEU A 182 -5.92 3.35 -5.89
CA LEU A 182 -4.61 2.67 -5.85
C LEU A 182 -4.80 1.25 -5.32
N ASP A 183 -4.33 0.25 -6.06
CA ASP A 183 -4.34 -1.13 -5.58
C ASP A 183 -3.17 -1.36 -4.60
N GLY A 184 -3.49 -1.80 -3.40
CA GLY A 184 -2.52 -2.07 -2.35
C GLY A 184 -1.63 -3.29 -2.60
N TRP A 185 -1.82 -4.01 -3.70
CA TRP A 185 -0.87 -5.02 -4.14
C TRP A 185 0.50 -4.43 -4.51
N CYS A 186 0.54 -3.21 -5.05
CA CYS A 186 1.77 -2.56 -5.49
C CYS A 186 2.30 -1.52 -4.48
N THR A 187 1.47 -1.09 -3.53
CA THR A 187 1.84 -0.08 -2.52
C THR A 187 1.27 -0.42 -1.16
N ASP A 188 2.11 -0.42 -0.13
CA ASP A 188 1.66 -0.40 1.25
C ASP A 188 1.45 1.05 1.76
N PHE A 189 1.16 1.21 3.05
CA PHE A 189 0.96 2.52 3.65
C PHE A 189 2.19 3.44 3.51
N TRP A 190 3.40 2.93 3.77
CA TRP A 190 4.63 3.72 3.68
C TRP A 190 4.97 4.08 2.23
N SER A 191 4.81 3.14 1.31
CA SER A 191 5.01 3.35 -0.13
C SER A 191 4.02 4.38 -0.67
N THR A 192 2.77 4.36 -0.20
CA THR A 192 1.75 5.37 -0.55
C THR A 192 2.17 6.77 -0.07
N LEU A 193 2.65 6.91 1.17
CA LEU A 193 3.17 8.19 1.66
C LEU A 193 4.36 8.68 0.81
N LYS A 194 5.29 7.78 0.49
CA LYS A 194 6.44 8.11 -0.36
C LYS A 194 6.02 8.52 -1.78
N LEU A 195 5.06 7.82 -2.37
CA LEU A 195 4.48 8.14 -3.67
C LEU A 195 3.92 9.57 -3.70
N PHE A 196 3.16 9.96 -2.68
CA PHE A 196 2.61 11.32 -2.57
C PHE A 196 3.67 12.39 -2.27
N GLN A 197 4.75 12.06 -1.57
CA GLN A 197 5.89 12.96 -1.40
C GLN A 197 6.60 13.23 -2.73
N ASP A 198 6.88 12.17 -3.50
CA ASP A 198 7.51 12.29 -4.81
C ASP A 198 6.56 12.99 -5.80
N LEU A 199 5.24 12.76 -5.71
CA LEU A 199 4.22 13.47 -6.49
C LEU A 199 4.27 14.98 -6.22
N SER A 200 4.30 15.36 -4.94
CA SER A 200 4.39 16.75 -4.52
C SER A 200 5.68 17.40 -5.04
N HIS A 201 6.81 16.69 -4.98
CA HIS A 201 8.07 17.19 -5.55
C HIS A 201 7.96 17.41 -7.07
N PHE A 202 7.54 16.41 -7.84
CA PHE A 202 7.42 16.54 -9.29
C PHE A 202 6.35 17.54 -9.72
N TYR A 203 5.28 17.69 -8.94
CA TYR A 203 4.28 18.72 -9.17
C TYR A 203 4.81 20.11 -8.85
N ASN A 204 5.67 20.32 -7.85
CA ASN A 204 6.16 21.65 -7.48
C ASN A 204 7.46 22.06 -8.20
N GLU A 205 8.25 21.10 -8.66
CA GLU A 205 9.50 21.28 -9.37
C GLU A 205 9.44 20.48 -10.68
N SER A 206 8.88 21.10 -11.74
CA SER A 206 8.60 20.38 -13.00
C SER A 206 9.85 19.88 -13.70
N ASP A 207 11.00 20.53 -13.49
CA ASP A 207 12.30 20.08 -13.97
C ASP A 207 13.14 19.40 -12.87
N GLY A 208 12.57 19.31 -11.66
CA GLY A 208 13.16 18.65 -10.51
C GLY A 208 13.42 17.18 -10.80
N GLN A 209 14.61 16.73 -10.41
CA GLN A 209 15.04 15.35 -10.48
C GLN A 209 15.21 14.84 -9.05
N LEU A 210 14.64 13.67 -8.78
CA LEU A 210 14.90 12.95 -7.53
C LEU A 210 16.09 12.01 -7.73
N PRO A 211 16.88 11.74 -6.67
CA PRO A 211 17.95 10.75 -6.74
C PRO A 211 17.43 9.41 -7.28
N PRO A 212 18.19 8.69 -8.11
CA PRO A 212 17.78 7.39 -8.63
C PRO A 212 17.51 6.41 -7.48
N LEU A 213 16.58 5.49 -7.70
CA LEU A 213 16.34 4.39 -6.78
C LEU A 213 17.35 3.28 -7.09
N ASP A 214 18.27 3.03 -6.18
CA ASP A 214 19.33 2.03 -6.37
C ASP A 214 18.88 0.59 -6.12
N LEU A 215 17.79 0.40 -5.37
CA LEU A 215 17.24 -0.89 -5.00
C LEU A 215 15.80 -1.01 -5.52
N SER A 216 15.52 -2.08 -6.25
CA SER A 216 14.16 -2.39 -6.72
C SER A 216 13.40 -3.26 -5.71
N PHE A 217 12.07 -3.30 -5.84
CA PHE A 217 11.27 -4.24 -5.06
C PHE A 217 11.60 -5.71 -5.41
N ARG A 218 11.99 -5.99 -6.66
CA ARG A 218 12.50 -7.31 -7.07
C ARG A 218 13.74 -7.70 -6.27
N ASP A 219 14.71 -6.80 -6.13
CA ASP A 219 15.92 -7.06 -5.34
C ASP A 219 15.55 -7.37 -3.89
N TYR A 220 14.61 -6.62 -3.33
CA TYR A 220 14.08 -6.89 -1.99
C TYR A 220 13.47 -8.29 -1.88
N VAL A 221 12.59 -8.68 -2.79
CA VAL A 221 11.94 -10.00 -2.78
C VAL A 221 12.94 -11.14 -2.94
N LEU A 222 13.89 -11.02 -3.87
CA LEU A 222 14.91 -12.05 -4.07
C LEU A 222 15.89 -12.12 -2.89
N GLY A 223 16.32 -10.98 -2.37
CA GLY A 223 17.21 -10.89 -1.22
C GLY A 223 16.57 -11.44 0.06
N THR A 224 15.31 -11.11 0.31
CA THR A 224 14.58 -11.64 1.49
C THR A 224 14.35 -13.14 1.44
N ARG A 225 14.35 -13.78 0.27
CA ARG A 225 14.31 -15.25 0.21
C ARG A 225 15.55 -15.90 0.81
N THR A 226 16.71 -15.27 0.65
CA THR A 226 17.96 -15.78 1.24
C THR A 226 17.93 -15.74 2.77
N LEU A 227 17.03 -14.95 3.39
CA LEU A 227 16.81 -14.99 4.85
C LEU A 227 16.38 -16.38 5.32
N GLN A 228 15.66 -17.13 4.50
CA GLN A 228 15.11 -18.44 4.89
C GLN A 228 16.21 -19.45 5.26
N GLU A 229 17.41 -19.25 4.72
CA GLU A 229 18.59 -20.08 4.93
C GLU A 229 19.34 -19.68 6.22
N THR A 230 18.97 -18.57 6.86
CA THR A 230 19.68 -18.07 8.04
C THR A 230 19.26 -18.78 9.33
N PRO A 231 20.17 -18.93 10.31
CA PRO A 231 19.82 -19.44 11.63
C PRO A 231 18.75 -18.60 12.34
N ARG A 232 18.72 -17.29 12.09
CA ARG A 232 17.71 -16.37 12.63
C ARG A 232 16.32 -16.74 12.14
N TYR A 233 16.14 -16.93 10.84
CA TYR A 233 14.85 -17.34 10.28
C TYR A 233 14.40 -18.69 10.85
N GLN A 234 15.31 -19.67 10.96
CA GLN A 234 14.97 -20.99 11.52
C GLN A 234 14.53 -20.90 12.98
N ARG A 235 15.17 -20.03 13.78
CA ARG A 235 14.74 -19.75 15.16
C ARG A 235 13.33 -19.15 15.21
N ASP A 236 13.06 -18.15 14.39
CA ASP A 236 11.76 -17.47 14.35
C ASP A 236 10.66 -18.44 13.85
N LEU A 237 10.97 -19.30 12.87
CA LEU A 237 10.07 -20.34 12.37
C LEU A 237 9.74 -21.38 13.45
N THR A 238 10.74 -21.88 14.18
CA THR A 238 10.53 -22.82 15.29
C THR A 238 9.64 -22.21 16.36
N TYR A 239 9.90 -20.96 16.75
CA TYR A 239 9.07 -20.25 17.72
C TYR A 239 7.59 -20.22 17.32
N TRP A 240 7.28 -19.86 16.06
CA TRP A 240 5.89 -19.78 15.60
C TRP A 240 5.24 -21.16 15.43
N ARG A 241 6.01 -22.18 15.01
CA ARG A 241 5.51 -23.56 14.91
C ARG A 241 5.15 -24.16 16.28
N ASP A 242 6.01 -23.96 17.28
CA ASP A 242 5.75 -24.44 18.64
C ASP A 242 4.52 -23.77 19.23
N ARG A 243 4.27 -22.49 18.90
CA ARG A 243 3.07 -21.75 19.31
C ARG A 243 1.80 -22.15 18.60
N LEU A 244 1.90 -22.67 17.37
CA LEU A 244 0.73 -23.00 16.56
C LEU A 244 -0.13 -24.09 17.21
N ALA A 245 0.49 -25.03 17.92
CA ALA A 245 -0.20 -26.13 18.61
C ALA A 245 -1.15 -25.62 19.72
N ASP A 246 -0.78 -24.51 20.38
CA ASP A 246 -1.54 -23.93 21.50
C ASP A 246 -2.28 -22.64 21.09
N LEU A 247 -2.33 -22.31 19.79
CA LEU A 247 -3.01 -21.11 19.33
C LEU A 247 -4.53 -21.29 19.53
N PRO A 248 -5.22 -20.40 20.26
CA PRO A 248 -6.66 -20.54 20.44
C PRO A 248 -7.37 -20.42 19.08
N PRO A 249 -8.52 -21.09 18.91
CA PRO A 249 -9.34 -20.92 17.71
C PRO A 249 -9.80 -19.47 17.57
N ALA A 250 -10.30 -19.13 16.39
CA ALA A 250 -10.94 -17.83 16.15
C ALA A 250 -12.04 -17.57 17.20
N PRO A 251 -12.17 -16.33 17.70
CA PRO A 251 -13.22 -16.01 18.66
C PRO A 251 -14.60 -16.24 18.04
N ASP A 252 -15.51 -16.84 18.80
CA ASP A 252 -16.91 -16.99 18.40
C ASP A 252 -17.62 -15.63 18.56
N LEU A 253 -17.75 -14.91 17.44
CA LEU A 253 -18.39 -13.61 17.40
C LEU A 253 -19.88 -13.76 17.07
N PRO A 254 -20.79 -13.03 17.74
CA PRO A 254 -22.20 -13.06 17.39
C PRO A 254 -22.40 -12.51 15.97
N LEU A 255 -22.75 -13.39 15.03
CA LEU A 255 -22.97 -13.02 13.64
C LEU A 255 -24.43 -12.61 13.43
N ALA A 256 -24.64 -11.50 12.70
CA ALA A 256 -25.98 -11.10 12.28
C ALA A 256 -26.57 -12.05 11.22
N GLN A 257 -25.72 -12.63 10.38
CA GLN A 257 -26.08 -13.61 9.35
C GLN A 257 -24.85 -14.43 8.94
N ASN A 258 -25.06 -15.51 8.19
CA ASN A 258 -23.99 -16.32 7.65
C ASN A 258 -23.13 -15.50 6.65
N PRO A 259 -21.78 -15.47 6.76
CA PRO A 259 -20.95 -14.69 5.86
C PRO A 259 -21.07 -15.12 4.38
N GLY A 260 -21.33 -16.40 4.12
CA GLY A 260 -21.52 -16.97 2.78
C GLY A 260 -22.81 -16.52 2.11
N SER A 261 -23.78 -16.01 2.87
CA SER A 261 -25.03 -15.45 2.30
C SER A 261 -24.92 -13.95 1.96
N ILE A 262 -23.77 -13.32 2.15
CA ILE A 262 -23.56 -11.90 1.86
C ILE A 262 -23.35 -11.70 0.34
N ALA A 263 -24.40 -11.21 -0.33
CA ALA A 263 -24.38 -10.92 -1.77
C ALA A 263 -23.63 -9.63 -2.13
N LEU A 264 -23.72 -8.60 -1.28
CA LEU A 264 -23.07 -7.30 -1.51
C LEU A 264 -21.94 -7.10 -0.49
N ARG A 265 -20.70 -7.12 -0.96
CA ARG A 265 -19.49 -7.02 -0.13
C ARG A 265 -18.97 -5.59 -0.15
N ALA A 266 -19.76 -4.67 0.41
CA ALA A 266 -19.47 -3.24 0.47
C ALA A 266 -19.44 -2.76 1.92
N MET A 267 -18.46 -1.92 2.26
CA MET A 267 -18.55 -1.14 3.50
C MET A 267 -19.47 0.06 3.25
N VAL A 268 -20.70 -0.02 3.78
CA VAL A 268 -21.59 1.12 3.80
C VAL A 268 -21.29 1.93 5.06
N ARG A 269 -20.98 3.22 4.91
CA ARG A 269 -20.95 4.13 6.06
C ARG A 269 -22.38 4.28 6.59
N THR A 270 -22.67 3.62 7.70
CA THR A 270 -23.89 3.93 8.46
C THR A 270 -23.70 5.31 9.08
N LYS A 271 -24.52 6.29 8.69
CA LYS A 271 -24.61 7.55 9.44
C LYS A 271 -25.13 7.21 10.84
N VAL A 272 -24.31 7.45 11.85
CA VAL A 272 -24.71 7.49 13.26
C VAL A 272 -25.02 8.94 13.61
#